data_AF-A0A239EYC1-F1
#
_entry.id   AF-A0A239EYC1-F1
#
_cell.length_a   1.000
_cell.length_b   1.000
_cell.length_c   1.000
_cell.angle_alpha   90.00
_cell.angle_beta   90.00
_cell.angle_gamma   90.00
#
_symmetry.space_group_name_H-M   'P 1'
#
loop_
_entity.id
_entity.type
_entity.pdbx_description
1 polymer ?
#
loop_
_entity_poly.entity_id
_entity_poly.type
_entity_poly.pdbx_seq_one_letter_code
_entity_poly.pdbx_strand_id
1 'polypeptide(L)'
;MKIFNNPNISQVMKLYNKSVKSTEKTGEVTSSGDQLDISGKAKEFQVAVKAFKNLPEVRKEKVEDLKEKIQTNSYNVSGKEITDKLIESILMDEKI
;
A
#
# COMPACT_ATOMS: atom_id res chain seq x y z
N MET A 1 -3.41 84.43 -15.30
CA MET A 1 -4.48 83.41 -15.45
C MET A 1 -4.35 82.41 -14.30
N LYS A 2 -5.42 82.16 -13.54
CA LYS A 2 -5.47 81.12 -12.50
C LYS A 2 -6.30 79.97 -13.04
N ILE A 3 -5.74 78.76 -13.06
CA ILE A 3 -6.37 77.55 -13.60
C ILE A 3 -7.18 76.91 -12.48
N PHE A 4 -8.46 76.61 -12.74
CA PHE A 4 -9.38 76.05 -11.75
C PHE A 4 -9.11 74.55 -11.49
N ASN A 5 -9.17 74.19 -10.21
CA ASN A 5 -9.03 72.84 -9.67
C ASN A 5 -10.25 71.97 -10.04
N ASN A 6 -10.09 71.02 -10.96
CA ASN A 6 -11.15 70.08 -11.31
C ASN A 6 -11.18 68.93 -10.25
N PRO A 7 -12.28 68.76 -9.49
CA PRO A 7 -12.35 67.81 -8.38
C PRO A 7 -12.18 66.34 -8.80
N ASN A 8 -12.38 66.04 -10.08
CA ASN A 8 -12.24 64.69 -10.62
C ASN A 8 -10.78 64.21 -10.69
N ILE A 9 -9.79 65.11 -10.60
CA ILE A 9 -8.36 64.76 -10.64
C ILE A 9 -7.98 63.83 -9.48
N SER A 10 -8.57 64.04 -8.30
CA SER A 10 -8.34 63.19 -7.12
C SER A 10 -8.83 61.75 -7.33
N GLN A 11 -9.96 61.57 -8.02
CA GLN A 11 -10.51 60.24 -8.31
C GLN A 11 -9.68 59.50 -9.37
N VAL A 12 -9.19 60.21 -10.39
CA VAL A 12 -8.34 59.63 -11.42
C VAL A 12 -6.99 59.19 -10.85
N MET A 13 -6.40 59.99 -9.96
CA MET A 13 -5.14 59.62 -9.27
C MET A 13 -5.31 58.43 -8.34
N LYS A 14 -6.49 58.24 -7.72
CA LYS A 14 -6.81 57.05 -6.91
C LYS A 14 -6.94 55.78 -7.76
N LEU A 15 -7.48 55.88 -8.98
CA LEU A 15 -7.51 54.74 -9.91
C LEU A 15 -6.13 54.40 -10.44
N TYR A 16 -5.31 55.40 -10.76
CA TYR A 16 -3.95 55.21 -11.26
C TYR A 16 -3.02 54.56 -10.22
N ASN A 17 -3.19 54.90 -8.94
CA ASN A 17 -2.46 54.30 -7.82
C ASN A 17 -3.07 52.99 -7.30
N LYS A 18 -4.15 52.49 -7.90
CA LYS A 18 -4.71 51.19 -7.53
C LYS A 18 -3.91 50.10 -8.24
N SER A 19 -2.86 49.64 -7.58
CA SER A 19 -2.14 48.43 -7.99
C SER A 19 -3.15 47.30 -8.22
N VAL A 20 -3.01 46.65 -9.38
CA VAL A 20 -3.81 45.49 -9.76
C VAL A 20 -3.62 44.44 -8.67
N LYS A 21 -4.64 44.24 -7.81
CA LYS A 21 -4.64 43.10 -6.89
C LYS A 21 -4.58 41.86 -7.77
N SER A 22 -3.55 41.05 -7.59
CA SER A 22 -3.47 39.73 -8.17
C SER A 22 -4.77 39.01 -7.83
N THR A 23 -5.41 38.43 -8.84
CA THR A 23 -6.55 37.55 -8.66
C THR A 23 -6.15 36.50 -7.61
N GLU A 24 -6.97 36.36 -6.56
CA GLU A 24 -6.80 35.27 -5.62
C GLU A 24 -6.89 33.98 -6.44
N LYS A 25 -5.89 33.11 -6.29
CA LYS A 25 -5.91 31.79 -6.91
C LYS A 25 -7.22 31.13 -6.48
N THR A 26 -8.18 31.03 -7.40
CA THR A 26 -9.37 30.22 -7.20
C THR A 26 -8.84 28.83 -6.86
N GLY A 27 -9.27 28.33 -5.69
CA GLY A 27 -8.68 27.15 -5.05
C GLY A 27 -8.42 26.03 -6.04
N GLU A 28 -7.30 25.33 -5.86
CA GLU A 28 -6.98 24.14 -6.63
C GLU A 28 -8.25 23.30 -6.77
N VAL A 29 -8.77 23.24 -8.00
CA VAL A 29 -9.71 22.19 -8.36
C VAL A 29 -8.87 20.94 -8.23
N THR A 30 -9.04 20.21 -7.13
CA THR A 30 -8.46 18.89 -6.96
C THR A 30 -8.99 18.06 -8.12
N SER A 31 -8.19 17.93 -9.18
CA SER A 31 -8.46 16.98 -10.24
C SER A 31 -8.69 15.66 -9.52
N SER A 32 -9.86 15.07 -9.70
CA SER A 32 -10.16 13.72 -9.22
C SER A 32 -9.22 12.78 -9.99
N GLY A 33 -7.98 12.69 -9.52
CA GLY A 33 -6.98 11.80 -10.06
C GLY A 33 -7.38 10.36 -9.77
N ASP A 34 -6.85 9.44 -10.55
CA ASP A 34 -7.12 8.02 -10.39
C ASP A 34 -6.88 7.59 -8.94
N GLN A 35 -7.93 7.07 -8.30
CA GLN A 35 -7.86 6.55 -6.94
C GLN A 35 -7.61 5.04 -7.00
N LEU A 36 -6.55 4.59 -6.35
CA LEU A 36 -6.26 3.17 -6.16
C LEU A 36 -6.94 2.66 -4.89
N ASP A 37 -8.06 1.95 -5.04
CA ASP A 37 -8.72 1.25 -3.94
C ASP A 37 -8.33 -0.23 -3.89
N ILE A 38 -7.59 -0.61 -2.85
CA ILE A 38 -7.21 -2.00 -2.58
C ILE A 38 -8.33 -2.67 -1.77
N SER A 39 -8.81 -3.82 -2.23
CA SER A 39 -9.83 -4.59 -1.52
C SER A 39 -9.38 -4.99 -0.11
N GLY A 40 -10.32 -5.10 0.83
CA GLY A 40 -10.02 -5.49 2.22
C GLY A 40 -9.24 -6.81 2.29
N LYS A 41 -9.66 -7.82 1.52
CA LYS A 41 -8.99 -9.12 1.42
C LYS A 41 -7.55 -9.00 0.91
N ALA A 42 -7.28 -8.11 -0.06
CA ALA A 42 -5.93 -7.91 -0.56
C ALA A 42 -5.01 -7.26 0.50
N LYS A 43 -5.55 -6.36 1.33
CA LYS A 43 -4.81 -5.80 2.47
C LYS A 43 -4.49 -6.88 3.52
N GLU A 44 -5.47 -7.71 3.87
CA GLU A 44 -5.29 -8.85 4.79
C GLU A 44 -4.23 -9.83 4.26
N PHE A 45 -4.31 -10.19 2.99
CA PHE A 45 -3.33 -11.06 2.34
C PHE A 45 -1.93 -10.44 2.36
N GLN A 46 -1.80 -9.13 2.11
CA GLN A 46 -0.52 -8.45 2.18
C GLN A 46 0.09 -8.52 3.59
N VAL A 47 -0.73 -8.40 4.64
CA VAL A 47 -0.29 -8.56 6.03
C VAL A 47 0.18 -9.99 6.29
N ALA A 48 -0.59 -11.00 5.84
CA ALA A 48 -0.22 -12.41 5.98
C ALA A 48 1.10 -12.75 5.27
N VAL A 49 1.29 -12.26 4.04
CA VAL A 49 2.54 -12.45 3.27
C VAL A 49 3.72 -11.79 3.97
N LYS A 50 3.55 -10.58 4.53
CA LYS A 50 4.61 -9.92 5.32
C LYS A 50 4.99 -10.74 6.55
N ALA A 51 3.99 -11.23 7.29
CA ALA A 51 4.24 -12.08 8.46
C ALA A 51 4.95 -13.38 8.07
N PHE A 52 4.52 -14.02 6.97
CA PHE A 52 5.14 -15.24 6.45
C PHE A 52 6.62 -15.04 6.08
N LYS A 53 6.96 -13.92 5.42
CA LYS A 53 8.35 -13.60 5.05
C LYS A 53 9.28 -13.39 6.25
N ASN A 54 8.73 -13.02 7.40
CA ASN A 54 9.50 -12.82 8.62
C ASN A 54 9.71 -14.13 9.40
N LEU A 55 9.08 -15.23 8.98
CA LEU A 55 9.29 -16.53 9.62
C LEU A 55 10.70 -17.06 9.31
N PRO A 56 11.31 -17.80 10.26
CA PRO A 56 12.58 -18.44 9.99
C PRO A 56 12.42 -19.48 8.87
N GLU A 57 13.41 -19.53 7.98
CA GLU A 57 13.46 -20.50 6.89
C GLU A 57 13.37 -21.95 7.41
N VAL A 58 14.00 -22.21 8.55
CA VAL A 58 13.98 -23.51 9.22
C VAL A 58 13.18 -23.44 10.52
N ARG A 59 12.15 -24.27 10.62
CA ARG A 59 11.40 -24.50 11.86
C ARG A 59 12.17 -25.46 12.78
N LYS A 60 13.16 -24.92 13.49
CA LYS A 60 14.11 -25.70 14.33
C LYS A 60 13.41 -26.66 15.30
N GLU A 61 12.39 -26.19 16.00
CA GLU A 61 11.59 -27.00 16.95
C GLU A 61 11.04 -28.29 16.29
N LYS A 62 10.43 -28.16 15.10
CA LYS A 62 9.90 -29.33 14.37
C LYS A 62 11.01 -30.29 13.95
N VAL A 63 12.17 -29.75 13.56
CA VAL A 63 13.31 -30.58 13.15
C VAL A 63 13.87 -31.34 14.36
N GLU A 64 13.97 -30.70 15.51
CA GLU A 64 14.44 -31.32 16.76
C GLU A 64 13.48 -32.40 17.25
N ASP A 65 12.18 -32.14 17.28
CA ASP A 65 11.15 -33.13 17.63
C ASP A 65 11.20 -34.37 16.71
N LEU A 66 11.34 -34.17 15.40
CA LEU A 66 11.48 -35.28 14.46
C LEU A 66 12.77 -36.06 14.67
N LYS A 67 13.90 -35.39 14.94
CA LYS A 67 15.17 -36.06 15.25
C LYS A 67 15.05 -36.92 16.49
N GLU A 68 14.42 -36.41 17.55
CA GLU A 68 14.19 -37.15 18.79
C GLU A 68 13.32 -38.39 18.55
N LYS A 69 12.22 -38.24 17.80
CA LYS A 69 11.34 -39.37 17.45
C LYS A 69 12.07 -40.46 16.68
N ILE A 70 12.94 -40.06 15.75
CA ILE A 70 13.77 -41.00 15.00
C ILE A 70 14.78 -41.70 15.92
N GLN A 71 15.48 -40.96 16.78
CA GLN A 71 16.46 -41.51 17.72
C GLN A 71 15.84 -42.48 18.73
N THR A 72 14.63 -42.18 19.19
CA THR A 72 13.88 -43.01 20.14
C THR A 72 13.13 -44.17 19.47
N ASN A 73 13.26 -44.35 18.15
CA ASN A 73 12.49 -45.31 17.34
C ASN A 73 10.96 -45.17 17.50
N SER A 74 10.48 -43.99 17.88
CA SER A 74 9.05 -43.68 18.01
C SER A 74 8.47 -43.01 16.76
N TYR A 75 9.31 -42.72 15.76
CA TYR A 75 8.88 -42.24 14.45
C TYR A 75 8.29 -43.39 13.63
N ASN A 76 6.96 -43.47 13.60
CA ASN A 76 6.22 -44.46 12.83
C ASN A 76 5.39 -43.78 11.74
N VAL A 77 5.69 -44.09 10.48
CA VAL A 77 4.93 -43.61 9.32
C VAL A 77 4.36 -44.81 8.59
N SER A 78 3.05 -44.80 8.39
CA SER A 78 2.35 -45.87 7.69
C SER A 78 2.58 -45.80 6.18
N GLY A 79 2.52 -46.94 5.50
CA GLY A 79 2.56 -46.99 4.03
C GLY A 79 1.46 -46.17 3.36
N LYS A 80 0.31 -46.01 4.04
CA LYS A 80 -0.78 -45.14 3.58
C LYS A 80 -0.36 -43.68 3.57
N GLU A 81 0.23 -43.17 4.66
CA GLU A 81 0.68 -41.77 4.75
C GLU A 81 1.72 -41.43 3.68
N ILE A 82 2.60 -42.40 3.36
CA ILE A 82 3.59 -42.25 2.28
C ILE A 82 2.88 -42.15 0.92
N THR A 83 1.92 -43.04 0.65
CA THR A 83 1.18 -43.08 -0.62
C THR A 83 0.32 -41.83 -0.80
N ASP A 84 -0.35 -41.37 0.26
CA ASP A 84 -1.15 -40.15 0.25
C ASP A 84 -0.28 -38.94 -0.13
N LYS A 85 0.92 -38.83 0.46
CA LYS A 85 1.87 -37.74 0.14
C LYS A 85 2.44 -37.83 -1.26
N LEU A 86 2.69 -39.05 -1.76
CA LEU A 86 3.14 -39.26 -3.14
C LEU A 86 2.07 -38.76 -4.13
N ILE A 87 0.82 -39.19 -3.97
CA ILE A 87 -0.29 -38.80 -4.84
C ILE A 87 -0.55 -37.29 -4.75
N GLU A 88 -0.57 -36.72 -3.53
CA GLU A 88 -0.70 -35.28 -3.34
C GLU A 88 0.38 -34.50 -4.10
N SER A 89 1.63 -34.95 -4.05
CA SER A 89 2.74 -34.30 -4.75
C SER A 89 2.57 -34.32 -6.27
N ILE A 90 2.14 -35.46 -6.83
CA ILE A 90 1.89 -35.62 -8.27
C ILE A 90 0.75 -34.70 -8.72
N LEU A 91 -0.34 -34.64 -7.94
CA LEU A 91 -1.51 -33.81 -8.28
C LEU A 91 -1.25 -32.30 -8.13
N MET A 92 -0.34 -31.90 -7.24
CA MET A 92 0.05 -30.50 -7.10
C MET A 92 0.94 -30.03 -8.24
N ASP A 93 1.85 -30.89 -8.72
CA ASP A 93 2.77 -30.55 -9.82
C ASP A 93 2.02 -30.36 -11.14
N GLU A 94 0.94 -31.12 -11.40
CA GLU A 94 0.11 -30.92 -12.60
C GLU A 94 -0.78 -29.66 -12.57
N LYS A 95 -1.00 -29.07 -11.39
CA LYS A 95 -1.87 -27.90 -11.21
C LYS A 95 -1.15 -26.56 -11.27
N ILE A 96 0.17 -26.57 -11.46
CA ILE A 96 1.04 -25.39 -11.57
C ILE A 96 1.40 -25.19 -13.04
#